data_AF-A0A7S0G3N6-F1
#
_entry.id   AF-A0A7S0G3N6-F1
#
_cell.length_a   1.000
_cell.length_b   1.000
_cell.length_c   1.000
_cell.angle_alpha   90.00
_cell.angle_beta   90.00
_cell.angle_gamma   90.00
#
_symmetry.space_group_name_H-M   'P 1'
#
loop_
_entity.id
_entity.type
_entity.pdbx_description
1 polymer ?
#
loop_
_entity_poly.entity_id
_entity_poly.type
_entity_poly.pdbx_seq_one_letter_code
_entity_poly.pdbx_strand_id
1 'polypeptide(L)'
;WWESCVELMLLESTFVFILLSRGIFQDHWTWLLSNYGTSTIAFVGLSLSLLFGYFLGCLPYLLLDKLKIPFLAKYKVQQHFYPDQKMEFNASQVCLGLFLYLMFPMIYLFVRQMGLLQIRVDSELPSAMELLTSQVYFFVVEDFLNYWLHRWLH
;
A
#
# COMPACT_ATOMS: atom_id res chain seq x y z
N TRP A 1 -7.57 0.49 12.82
CA TRP A 1 -7.33 1.88 13.25
C TRP A 1 -6.03 2.44 12.70
N TRP A 2 -4.85 1.83 12.92
CA TRP A 2 -3.61 2.28 12.26
C TRP A 2 -3.58 1.93 10.75
N GLU A 3 -3.97 0.72 10.39
CA GLU A 3 -4.06 0.25 8.98
C GLU A 3 -4.96 1.18 8.16
N SER A 4 -6.17 1.45 8.66
CA SER A 4 -7.14 2.34 8.02
C SER A 4 -6.63 3.77 7.78
N CYS A 5 -5.77 4.32 8.64
CA CYS A 5 -5.21 5.67 8.46
C CYS A 5 -4.08 5.70 7.42
N VAL A 6 -3.25 4.66 7.35
CA VAL A 6 -2.18 4.55 6.34
C VAL A 6 -2.79 4.25 4.97
N GLU A 7 -3.82 3.39 4.92
CA GLU A 7 -4.58 3.12 3.70
C GLU A 7 -5.29 4.36 3.19
N LEU A 8 -6.00 5.12 4.03
CA LEU A 8 -6.61 6.40 3.64
C LEU A 8 -5.58 7.41 3.11
N MET A 9 -4.40 7.50 3.73
CA MET A 9 -3.35 8.42 3.30
C MET A 9 -2.68 8.00 1.98
N LEU A 10 -2.50 6.69 1.76
CA LEU A 10 -2.01 6.12 0.50
C LEU A 10 -3.08 6.23 -0.61
N LEU A 11 -4.36 6.05 -0.27
CA LEU A 11 -5.52 6.30 -1.13
C LEU A 11 -5.52 7.72 -1.69
N GLU A 12 -5.46 8.70 -0.79
CA GLU A 12 -5.57 10.11 -1.17
C GLU A 12 -4.36 10.55 -1.99
N SER A 13 -3.17 10.08 -1.64
CA SER A 13 -1.95 10.39 -2.38
C SER A 13 -1.90 9.75 -3.77
N THR A 14 -2.37 8.50 -3.93
CA THR A 14 -2.35 7.79 -5.23
C THR A 14 -3.40 8.34 -6.19
N PHE A 15 -4.59 8.64 -5.67
CA PHE A 15 -5.68 9.24 -6.45
C PHE A 15 -5.31 10.63 -6.96
N VAL A 16 -4.74 11.47 -6.09
CA VAL A 16 -4.28 12.81 -6.45
C VAL A 16 -3.08 12.75 -7.41
N PHE A 17 -2.13 11.84 -7.20
CA PHE A 17 -0.97 11.69 -8.06
C PHE A 17 -1.33 11.24 -9.48
N ILE A 18 -2.22 10.26 -9.62
CA ILE A 18 -2.69 9.78 -10.94
C ILE A 18 -3.46 10.88 -11.68
N LEU A 19 -4.31 11.65 -10.98
CA LEU A 19 -5.05 12.75 -11.59
C LEU A 19 -4.14 13.90 -12.05
N LEU A 20 -3.10 14.22 -11.29
CA LEU A 20 -2.18 15.33 -11.59
C LEU A 20 -1.11 14.99 -12.63
N SER A 21 -0.79 13.70 -12.83
CA SER A 21 0.35 13.26 -13.68
C SER A 21 -0.03 12.49 -14.94
N ARG A 22 -1.32 12.46 -15.30
CA ARG A 22 -1.87 11.63 -16.40
C ARG A 22 -1.03 11.59 -17.67
N GLY A 23 -0.52 12.73 -18.16
CA GLY A 23 0.24 12.78 -19.41
C GLY A 23 1.57 12.02 -19.36
N ILE A 24 2.41 12.30 -18.36
CA ILE A 24 3.71 11.63 -18.17
C ILE A 24 3.48 10.15 -17.83
N PHE A 25 2.46 9.87 -17.02
CA PHE A 25 2.15 8.52 -16.60
C PHE A 25 1.66 7.64 -17.77
N GLN A 26 0.90 8.22 -18.71
CA GLN A 26 0.38 7.52 -19.89
C GLN A 26 1.50 6.95 -20.78
N ASP A 27 2.56 7.71 -21.02
CA ASP A 27 3.68 7.28 -21.86
C ASP A 27 4.47 6.13 -21.20
N HIS A 28 4.71 6.23 -19.89
CA HIS A 28 5.37 5.15 -19.14
C HIS A 28 4.48 3.91 -19.00
N TRP A 29 3.17 4.09 -18.83
CA TRP A 29 2.20 3.00 -18.74
C TRP A 29 2.11 2.21 -20.03
N THR A 30 2.01 2.90 -21.17
CA THR A 30 2.00 2.25 -22.50
C THR A 30 3.32 1.54 -22.80
N TRP A 31 4.45 2.13 -22.41
CA TRP A 31 5.76 1.45 -22.51
C TRP A 31 5.83 0.18 -21.66
N LEU A 32 5.29 0.19 -20.43
CA LEU A 32 5.26 -1.01 -19.59
C LEU A 32 4.43 -2.12 -20.25
N LEU A 33 3.23 -1.78 -20.74
CA LEU A 33 2.34 -2.72 -21.42
C LEU A 33 2.94 -3.32 -22.69
N SER A 34 3.77 -2.55 -23.43
CA SER A 34 4.41 -3.07 -24.64
C SER A 34 5.58 -4.02 -24.36
N ASN A 35 6.21 -3.94 -23.18
CA ASN A 35 7.42 -4.69 -22.86
C ASN A 35 7.20 -5.85 -21.90
N TYR A 36 6.11 -5.84 -21.12
CA TYR A 36 5.86 -6.84 -20.07
C TYR A 36 4.44 -7.39 -20.13
N GLY A 37 4.28 -8.64 -19.71
CA GLY A 37 2.96 -9.25 -19.57
C GLY A 37 2.17 -8.65 -18.41
N THR A 38 0.84 -8.59 -18.56
CA THR A 38 -0.11 -8.06 -17.57
C THR A 38 0.11 -8.61 -16.16
N SER A 39 0.31 -9.92 -16.03
CA SER A 39 0.53 -10.54 -14.71
C SER A 39 1.85 -10.08 -14.06
N THR A 40 2.89 -9.86 -14.85
CA THR A 40 4.18 -9.35 -14.35
C THR A 40 4.02 -7.91 -13.87
N ILE A 41 3.37 -7.06 -14.67
CA ILE A 41 3.11 -5.66 -14.33
C ILE A 41 2.27 -5.59 -13.05
N ALA A 42 1.19 -6.37 -12.97
CA ALA A 42 0.32 -6.42 -11.80
C ALA A 42 1.07 -6.90 -10.56
N PHE A 43 1.81 -8.00 -10.63
CA PHE A 43 2.54 -8.55 -9.50
C PHE A 43 3.61 -7.58 -8.99
N VAL A 44 4.46 -7.07 -9.89
CA VAL A 44 5.54 -6.15 -9.52
C VAL A 44 4.98 -4.81 -9.05
N GLY A 45 3.98 -4.27 -9.75
CA GLY A 45 3.34 -3.00 -9.40
C GLY A 45 2.71 -3.05 -8.00
N LEU A 46 1.91 -4.08 -7.71
CA LEU A 46 1.30 -4.27 -6.39
C LEU A 46 2.37 -4.48 -5.31
N SER A 47 3.40 -5.30 -5.58
CA SER A 47 4.47 -5.57 -4.63
C SER A 47 5.27 -4.31 -4.28
N LEU A 48 5.65 -3.51 -5.28
CA LEU A 48 6.38 -2.26 -5.08
C LEU A 48 5.50 -1.20 -4.41
N SER A 49 4.25 -1.05 -4.86
CA SER A 49 3.31 -0.09 -4.26
C SER A 49 3.14 -0.37 -2.77
N LEU A 50 2.99 -1.64 -2.40
CA LEU A 50 2.78 -2.01 -1.01
C LEU A 50 4.07 -1.85 -0.17
N LEU A 51 5.22 -2.27 -0.72
CA LEU A 51 6.51 -2.09 -0.06
C LEU A 51 6.80 -0.60 0.18
N PHE A 52 6.72 0.23 -0.86
CA PHE A 52 6.97 1.66 -0.70
C PHE A 52 5.89 2.33 0.13
N GLY A 53 4.62 2.00 -0.06
CA GLY A 53 3.51 2.58 0.68
C GLY A 53 3.66 2.40 2.20
N TYR A 54 3.95 1.18 2.65
CA TYR A 54 4.14 0.90 4.07
C TYR A 54 5.42 1.54 4.62
N PHE A 55 6.57 1.35 3.95
CA PHE A 55 7.84 1.86 4.47
C PHE A 55 7.90 3.39 4.44
N LEU A 56 7.49 4.03 3.33
CA LEU A 56 7.42 5.48 3.23
C LEU A 56 6.33 6.05 4.16
N GLY A 57 5.20 5.37 4.30
CA GLY A 57 4.14 5.76 5.23
C GLY A 57 4.60 5.78 6.69
N CYS A 58 5.55 4.92 7.07
CA CYS A 58 6.14 4.91 8.42
C CYS A 58 7.16 6.03 8.64
N LEU A 59 7.82 6.54 7.59
CA LEU A 59 8.92 7.51 7.73
C LEU A 59 8.52 8.80 8.46
N PRO A 60 7.37 9.46 8.18
CA PRO A 60 6.95 10.63 8.93
C PRO A 60 6.89 10.38 10.43
N TYR A 61 6.35 9.22 10.84
CA TYR A 61 6.21 8.86 12.26
C TYR A 61 7.56 8.57 12.90
N LEU A 62 8.44 7.86 12.20
CA LEU A 62 9.81 7.62 12.65
C LEU A 62 10.55 8.97 12.83
N LEU A 63 10.42 9.89 11.89
CA LEU A 63 11.03 11.22 11.97
C LEU A 63 10.47 12.02 13.15
N LEU A 64 9.15 12.01 13.38
CA LEU A 64 8.54 12.67 14.53
C LEU A 64 9.08 12.12 15.86
N ASP A 65 9.26 10.80 15.96
CA ASP A 65 9.82 10.14 17.14
C ASP A 65 11.30 10.46 17.37
N LYS A 66 12.09 10.60 16.28
CA LYS A 66 13.50 11.02 16.38
C LYS A 66 13.66 12.50 16.74
N LEU A 67 12.82 13.37 16.18
CA LEU A 67 12.89 14.82 16.39
C LEU A 67 12.33 15.26 17.76
N LYS A 68 11.50 14.42 18.41
CA LYS A 68 10.94 14.66 19.76
C LYS A 68 10.31 16.05 19.92
N ILE A 69 9.51 16.46 18.95
CA ILE A 69 8.87 17.80 18.93
C ILE A 69 7.88 17.91 20.11
N PRO A 70 8.10 18.80 21.10
CA PRO A 70 7.29 18.84 22.33
C PRO A 70 5.80 19.11 22.07
N PHE A 71 5.47 19.92 21.07
CA PHE A 71 4.09 20.23 20.69
C PHE A 71 3.31 19.00 20.20
N LEU A 72 3.99 18.08 19.52
CA LEU A 72 3.38 16.89 18.93
C LEU A 72 3.37 15.68 19.88
N ALA A 73 4.21 15.70 20.92
CA ALA A 73 4.31 14.62 21.90
C ALA A 73 2.97 14.27 22.55
N LYS A 74 2.07 15.23 22.75
CA LYS A 74 0.74 15.01 23.33
C LYS A 74 -0.19 14.16 22.44
N TYR A 75 0.04 14.15 21.12
CA TYR A 75 -0.77 13.37 20.17
C TYR A 75 -0.22 11.95 19.97
N LYS A 76 0.91 11.61 20.59
CA LYS A 76 1.48 10.27 20.50
C LYS A 76 0.62 9.28 21.27
N VAL A 77 0.33 8.14 20.65
CA VAL A 77 -0.43 7.04 21.27
C VAL A 77 0.29 6.49 22.51
N GLN A 78 1.61 6.34 22.44
CA GLN A 78 2.46 5.88 23.53
C GLN A 78 3.37 7.00 24.04
N GLN A 79 2.87 7.85 24.93
CA GLN A 79 3.57 9.09 25.33
C GLN A 79 4.94 8.87 26.01
N HIS A 80 5.12 7.76 26.72
CA HIS A 80 6.32 7.49 27.52
C HIS A 80 7.28 6.49 26.88
N PHE A 81 7.01 6.07 25.64
CA PHE A 81 7.81 5.06 24.97
C PHE A 81 8.51 5.65 23.75
N TYR A 82 9.83 5.49 23.69
CA TYR A 82 10.62 5.79 22.51
C TYR A 82 11.45 4.56 22.17
N PRO A 83 11.26 3.97 20.98
CA PRO A 83 12.00 2.79 20.59
C PRO A 83 13.49 3.13 20.41
N ASP A 84 14.38 2.22 20.83
CA ASP A 84 15.80 2.33 20.52
C ASP A 84 16.07 1.90 19.07
N GLN A 85 17.25 2.22 18.55
CA GLN A 85 17.60 1.91 17.15
C GLN A 85 17.58 0.39 16.88
N LYS A 86 17.91 -0.42 17.87
CA LYS A 86 17.93 -1.88 17.74
C LYS A 86 16.51 -2.43 17.58
N MET A 87 15.58 -1.93 18.38
CA MET A 87 14.18 -2.36 18.32
C MET A 87 13.51 -1.88 17.04
N GLU A 88 13.81 -0.67 16.56
CA GLU A 88 13.37 -0.18 15.25
C GLU A 88 13.89 -1.06 14.10
N PHE A 89 15.18 -1.42 14.14
CA PHE A 89 15.78 -2.30 13.14
C PHE A 89 15.14 -3.69 13.16
N ASN A 90 14.99 -4.29 14.34
CA ASN A 90 14.32 -5.58 14.49
C ASN A 90 12.87 -5.53 14.00
N ALA A 91 12.11 -4.49 14.34
CA ALA A 91 10.74 -4.31 13.86
C ALA A 91 10.69 -4.18 12.33
N SER A 92 11.65 -3.46 11.74
CA SER A 92 11.77 -3.31 10.28
C SER A 92 12.06 -4.66 9.61
N GLN A 93 12.93 -5.49 10.20
CA GLN A 93 13.23 -6.83 9.70
C GLN A 93 12.01 -7.76 9.79
N VAL A 94 11.26 -7.71 10.90
CA VAL A 94 10.02 -8.49 11.05
C VAL A 94 8.98 -8.05 10.02
N CYS A 95 8.79 -6.74 9.83
CA CYS A 95 7.90 -6.19 8.81
C CYS A 95 8.31 -6.67 7.41
N LEU A 96 9.58 -6.55 7.05
CA LEU A 96 10.09 -7.03 5.77
C LEU A 96 9.88 -8.54 5.60
N GLY A 97 10.06 -9.33 6.66
CA GLY A 97 9.76 -10.76 6.67
C GLY A 97 8.29 -11.04 6.35
N LEU A 98 7.36 -10.33 7.00
CA LEU A 98 5.92 -10.47 6.72
C LEU A 98 5.59 -10.13 5.26
N PHE A 99 6.22 -9.09 4.71
CA PHE A 99 6.09 -8.75 3.29
C PHE A 99 6.52 -9.90 2.37
N LEU A 100 7.68 -10.49 2.61
CA LEU A 100 8.22 -11.55 1.76
C LEU A 100 7.47 -12.87 1.90
N TYR A 101 7.10 -13.26 3.13
CA TYR A 101 6.58 -14.60 3.41
C TYR A 101 5.07 -14.70 3.44
N LEU A 102 4.35 -13.60 3.72
CA LEU A 102 2.89 -13.61 3.77
C LEU A 102 2.31 -12.82 2.60
N MET A 103 2.80 -11.58 2.42
CA MET A 103 2.21 -10.65 1.48
C MET A 103 2.49 -11.01 0.02
N PHE A 104 3.74 -11.31 -0.34
CA PHE A 104 4.09 -11.68 -1.71
C PHE A 104 3.36 -12.94 -2.20
N PRO A 105 3.24 -14.03 -1.41
CA PRO A 105 2.39 -15.16 -1.78
C PRO A 105 0.92 -14.78 -1.97
N MET A 106 0.36 -13.92 -1.12
CA MET A 106 -1.01 -13.43 -1.31
C MET A 106 -1.17 -12.64 -2.61
N ILE A 107 -0.24 -11.73 -2.93
CA ILE A 107 -0.25 -10.98 -4.20
C ILE A 107 -0.11 -11.93 -5.39
N TYR A 108 0.78 -12.92 -5.31
CA TYR A 108 0.96 -13.93 -6.36
C TYR A 108 -0.34 -14.70 -6.63
N LEU A 109 -1.03 -15.13 -5.57
CA LEU A 109 -2.33 -15.77 -5.70
C LEU A 109 -3.33 -14.80 -6.32
N PHE A 110 -3.50 -13.60 -5.76
CA PHE A 110 -4.42 -12.59 -6.28
C PHE A 110 -4.24 -12.32 -7.78
N VAL A 111 -3.01 -12.12 -8.25
CA VAL A 111 -2.71 -11.90 -9.67
C VAL A 111 -3.15 -13.09 -10.54
N ARG A 112 -3.02 -14.32 -10.04
CA ARG A 112 -3.51 -15.52 -10.74
C ARG A 112 -5.04 -15.59 -10.78
N GLN A 113 -5.73 -15.00 -9.80
CA GLN A 113 -7.20 -14.90 -9.78
C GLN A 113 -7.74 -13.65 -10.49
N MET A 114 -6.88 -12.72 -10.92
CA MET A 114 -7.27 -11.44 -11.52
C MET A 114 -8.20 -11.60 -12.73
N GLY A 115 -7.99 -12.63 -13.55
CA GLY A 115 -8.86 -12.93 -14.69
C GLY A 115 -10.30 -13.32 -14.30
N LEU A 116 -10.51 -13.84 -13.09
CA LEU A 116 -11.85 -14.14 -12.56
C LEU A 116 -12.61 -12.86 -12.15
N LEU A 117 -11.87 -11.84 -11.71
CA LEU A 117 -12.40 -10.55 -11.28
C LEU A 117 -12.61 -9.57 -12.45
N GLN A 118 -12.30 -9.99 -13.68
CA GLN A 118 -12.42 -9.16 -14.90
C GLN A 118 -11.72 -7.80 -14.78
N ILE A 119 -10.62 -7.74 -14.03
CA ILE A 119 -9.83 -6.53 -13.87
C ILE A 119 -9.14 -6.21 -15.20
N ARG A 120 -9.46 -5.07 -15.80
CA ARG A 120 -8.86 -4.62 -17.06
C ARG A 120 -7.48 -4.00 -16.80
N VAL A 121 -6.54 -4.35 -17.67
CA VAL A 121 -5.21 -3.75 -17.73
C VAL A 121 -4.97 -3.41 -19.20
N ASP A 122 -5.45 -2.23 -19.59
CA ASP A 122 -5.43 -1.72 -20.95
C ASP A 122 -4.59 -0.43 -21.03
N SER A 123 -4.33 0.02 -22.26
CA SER A 123 -3.54 1.23 -22.50
C SER A 123 -4.23 2.49 -21.99
N GLU A 124 -5.55 2.51 -21.93
CA GLU A 124 -6.30 3.68 -21.48
C GLU A 124 -6.36 3.73 -19.96
N LEU A 125 -5.81 4.79 -19.36
CA LEU A 125 -5.91 4.94 -17.90
C LEU A 125 -7.37 5.00 -17.46
N PRO A 126 -7.72 4.37 -16.33
CA PRO A 126 -9.08 4.38 -15.82
C PRO A 126 -9.56 5.82 -15.56
N SER A 127 -10.86 6.03 -15.75
CA SER A 127 -11.50 7.28 -15.40
C SER A 127 -11.42 7.52 -13.88
N ALA A 128 -11.59 8.78 -13.46
CA ALA A 128 -11.57 9.11 -12.03
C ALA A 128 -12.68 8.36 -11.27
N MET A 129 -13.84 8.19 -11.91
CA MET A 129 -14.97 7.46 -11.32
C MET A 129 -14.63 5.98 -11.13
N GLU A 130 -14.03 5.33 -12.13
CA GLU A 130 -13.65 3.92 -12.03
C GLU A 130 -12.61 3.67 -10.94
N LEU A 131 -11.65 4.59 -10.78
CA LEU A 131 -10.70 4.56 -9.68
C LEU A 131 -11.41 4.66 -8.33
N LEU A 132 -12.33 5.62 -8.16
CA LEU A 132 -13.10 5.79 -6.93
C LEU A 132 -13.96 4.56 -6.62
N THR A 133 -14.68 4.01 -7.60
CA THR A 133 -15.53 2.84 -7.39
C THR A 133 -14.73 1.60 -7.04
N SER A 134 -13.61 1.37 -7.74
CA SER A 134 -12.70 0.27 -7.43
C SER A 134 -12.15 0.42 -6.02
N GLN A 135 -11.77 1.64 -5.65
CA GLN A 135 -11.22 1.93 -4.34
C GLN A 135 -12.21 1.67 -3.20
N VAL A 136 -13.46 2.10 -3.36
CA VAL A 136 -14.52 1.83 -2.36
C VAL A 136 -14.79 0.34 -2.27
N TYR A 137 -14.82 -0.38 -3.40
CA TYR A 137 -15.01 -1.82 -3.41
C TYR A 137 -13.90 -2.55 -2.66
N PHE A 138 -12.63 -2.25 -2.99
CA PHE A 138 -11.50 -2.85 -2.30
C PHE A 138 -11.46 -2.46 -0.83
N PHE A 139 -11.71 -1.20 -0.47
CA PHE A 139 -11.79 -0.78 0.93
C PHE A 139 -12.82 -1.61 1.73
N VAL A 140 -14.00 -1.89 1.17
CA VAL A 140 -15.00 -2.70 1.88
C VAL A 140 -14.62 -4.18 1.94
N VAL A 141 -14.20 -4.76 0.81
CA VAL A 141 -13.94 -6.21 0.71
C VAL A 141 -12.62 -6.58 1.37
N GLU A 142 -11.57 -5.82 1.11
CA GLU A 142 -10.23 -6.00 1.68
C GLU A 142 -10.25 -5.80 3.19
N ASP A 143 -10.80 -4.69 3.72
CA ASP A 143 -10.87 -4.48 5.18
C ASP A 143 -11.71 -5.56 5.86
N PHE A 144 -12.83 -5.96 5.25
CA PHE A 144 -13.66 -7.03 5.79
C PHE A 144 -12.88 -8.34 5.86
N LEU A 145 -12.26 -8.75 4.75
CA LEU A 145 -11.49 -9.99 4.70
C LEU A 145 -10.27 -9.95 5.61
N ASN A 146 -9.52 -8.84 5.62
CA ASN A 146 -8.37 -8.65 6.49
C ASN A 146 -8.76 -8.76 7.96
N TYR A 147 -9.84 -8.10 8.38
CA TYR A 147 -10.33 -8.18 9.76
C TYR A 147 -10.68 -9.62 10.17
N TRP A 148 -11.46 -10.33 9.35
CA TRP A 148 -11.90 -11.68 9.68
C TRP A 148 -10.78 -12.71 9.58
N LEU A 149 -9.89 -12.61 8.60
CA LEU A 149 -8.73 -13.49 8.46
C LEU A 149 -7.74 -13.27 9.60
N HIS A 150 -7.44 -12.01 9.94
CA HIS A 150 -6.59 -11.69 11.07
C HIS A 150 -7.16 -12.27 12.37
N ARG A 151 -8.47 -12.13 12.59
CA ARG A 151 -9.15 -12.71 13.74
C ARG A 151 -9.16 -14.24 13.74
N TRP A 152 -9.18 -14.88 12.59
CA TRP A 152 -9.11 -16.35 12.48
C TRP A 152 -7.72 -16.91 12.75
N LEU A 153 -6.67 -16.12 12.47
CA LEU A 153 -5.27 -16.48 12.76
C LEU A 153 -4.88 -16.28 14.24
N HIS A 154 -5.73 -15.59 15.02
CA HIS A 154 -5.60 -15.39 16.46
C HIS A 154 -6.41 -16.42 17.25
#